data_AF-A0A4Q3GVL1-F1
#
_entry.id   AF-A0A4Q3GVL1-F1
#
_cell.length_a   1.000
_cell.length_b   1.000
_cell.length_c   1.000
_cell.angle_alpha   90.00
_cell.angle_beta   90.00
_cell.angle_gamma   90.00
#
_symmetry.space_group_name_H-M   'P 1'
#
loop_
_entity.id
_entity.type
_entity.pdbx_description
1 polymer ?
#
loop_
_entity_poly.entity_id
_entity_poly.type
_entity_poly.pdbx_seq_one_letter_code
_entity_poly.pdbx_strand_id
1 'polypeptide(L)'
;MANNPKKVKDPTEVALSAIQEALNVADAPPAGIDHGSSSSKRRDDPYRSDNIDIRDESRFETSYREEPRNERMLDSGPADDLAGPRTAANDDRETIGQILQAIQRGRPGRNAYTIATAFSGVWLLCIGILTFSFLPSLQTFVGQSGGGMVALAGLAALFFMPIMLVYFLASVAWRGQELRLIAESMAQVAIRFSEPEGSTRDSMVSVGQAIRREVAAMGDGVERAIARAGELESLVSNEVAALERAYSDNEVRIRALLQDIAHQRDNLVGQAEQVRNAIAGVQIDLRQDVAVISDAIASRVDEVARTITTGLEERGEHITRALGNAGDSMILALGERGGDLLDRLEEASTETTRAVLEASERLTQNLNFKTGHVHEEFVELTDRIHD
;
A
#
# COMPACT_ATOMS: atom_id res chain seq x y z
N MET A 1 36.10 -24.95 -27.05
CA MET A 1 35.67 -23.55 -27.24
C MET A 1 34.15 -23.56 -27.38
N ALA A 2 33.42 -23.27 -26.30
CA ALA A 2 31.96 -23.23 -26.30
C ALA A 2 31.52 -21.77 -26.52
N ASN A 3 30.74 -21.55 -27.56
CA ASN A 3 30.24 -20.25 -27.99
C ASN A 3 28.92 -19.98 -27.25
N ASN A 4 28.84 -18.89 -26.50
CA ASN A 4 27.68 -18.54 -25.69
C ASN A 4 26.81 -17.53 -26.47
N PRO A 5 25.55 -17.83 -26.84
CA PRO A 5 24.73 -16.86 -27.54
C PRO A 5 24.26 -15.77 -26.58
N LYS A 6 24.42 -14.51 -26.97
CA LYS A 6 23.89 -13.32 -26.29
C LYS A 6 22.37 -13.46 -26.14
N LYS A 7 21.89 -13.63 -24.91
CA LYS A 7 20.48 -13.49 -24.54
C LYS A 7 20.05 -12.05 -24.88
N VAL A 8 19.12 -11.91 -25.80
CA VAL A 8 18.40 -10.67 -26.07
C VAL A 8 17.66 -10.31 -24.79
N LYS A 9 18.02 -9.20 -24.13
CA LYS A 9 17.31 -8.69 -22.96
C LYS A 9 15.91 -8.24 -23.40
N ASP A 10 14.90 -8.72 -22.69
CA ASP A 10 13.50 -8.37 -22.92
C ASP A 10 13.34 -6.85 -22.66
N PRO A 11 12.80 -6.07 -23.63
CA PRO A 11 12.61 -4.63 -23.46
C PRO A 11 11.74 -4.28 -22.25
N THR A 12 10.88 -5.20 -21.81
CA THR A 12 10.00 -5.05 -20.65
C THR A 12 10.79 -5.11 -19.34
N GLU A 13 11.80 -5.97 -19.27
CA GLU A 13 12.67 -6.12 -18.10
C GLU A 13 13.60 -4.90 -17.95
N VAL A 14 14.06 -4.33 -19.09
CA VAL A 14 14.85 -3.09 -19.12
C VAL A 14 14.01 -1.89 -18.65
N ALA A 15 12.76 -1.79 -19.10
CA ALA A 15 11.85 -0.73 -18.68
C ALA A 15 11.55 -0.79 -17.17
N LEU A 16 11.30 -1.99 -16.64
CA LEU A 16 11.07 -2.19 -15.19
C LEU A 16 12.34 -1.90 -14.38
N SER A 17 13.53 -2.29 -14.86
CA SER A 17 14.79 -1.95 -14.17
C SER A 17 15.06 -0.44 -14.14
N ALA A 18 14.72 0.28 -15.22
CA ALA A 18 14.90 1.73 -15.29
C ALA A 18 13.95 2.48 -14.34
N ILE A 19 12.72 1.97 -14.15
CA ILE A 19 11.77 2.53 -13.18
C ILE A 19 12.23 2.24 -11.75
N GLN A 20 12.73 1.03 -11.48
CA GLN A 20 13.28 0.67 -10.16
C GLN A 20 14.50 1.54 -9.81
N GLU A 21 15.37 1.84 -10.78
CA GLU A 21 16.56 2.67 -10.58
C GLU A 21 16.19 4.15 -10.38
N ALA A 22 15.19 4.67 -11.11
CA ALA A 22 14.68 6.03 -10.89
C ALA A 22 14.02 6.20 -9.50
N LEU A 23 13.33 5.17 -9.00
CA LEU A 23 12.73 5.20 -7.67
C LEU A 23 13.79 5.13 -6.55
N ASN A 24 14.87 4.38 -6.77
CA ASN A 24 15.96 4.25 -5.80
C ASN A 24 16.85 5.51 -5.74
N VAL A 25 16.93 6.28 -6.83
CA VAL A 25 17.61 7.58 -6.87
C VAL A 25 16.82 8.67 -6.15
N ALA A 26 15.49 8.57 -6.10
CA ALA A 26 14.64 9.51 -5.37
C ALA A 26 14.72 9.36 -3.84
N ASP A 27 15.24 8.23 -3.34
CA ASP A 27 15.32 7.90 -1.91
C ASP A 27 16.72 8.14 -1.30
N ALA A 28 17.65 8.73 -2.06
CA ALA A 28 18.99 9.09 -1.59
C ALA A 28 19.00 10.52 -0.99
N PRO A 29 19.52 10.74 0.23
CA PRO A 29 19.65 12.08 0.81
C PRO A 29 20.65 12.92 -0.01
N PRO A 30 20.45 14.25 -0.13
CA PRO A 30 21.28 15.09 -0.98
C PRO A 30 22.72 15.15 -0.45
N ALA A 31 23.64 14.52 -1.17
CA ALA A 31 25.07 14.68 -0.96
C ALA A 31 25.49 16.09 -1.39
N GLY A 32 26.16 16.79 -0.46
CA GLY A 32 26.61 18.17 -0.63
C GLY A 32 27.49 18.38 -1.86
N ILE A 33 27.21 19.46 -2.57
CA ILE A 33 28.03 19.97 -3.66
C ILE A 33 29.07 20.91 -3.04
N ASP A 34 30.32 20.46 -3.01
CA ASP A 34 31.46 21.28 -2.63
C ASP A 34 31.80 22.29 -3.73
N HIS A 35 31.96 23.56 -3.33
CA HIS A 35 32.33 24.68 -4.17
C HIS A 35 33.81 24.66 -4.59
N GLY A 36 34.04 24.76 -5.91
CA GLY A 36 35.32 25.16 -6.51
C GLY A 36 35.25 26.61 -7.02
N SER A 37 36.05 27.48 -6.42
CA SER A 37 36.17 28.92 -6.63
C SER A 37 36.52 29.38 -8.05
N SER A 38 35.92 30.48 -8.51
CA SER A 38 36.66 31.50 -9.27
C SER A 38 36.05 32.90 -9.08
N SER A 39 36.95 33.86 -8.91
CA SER A 39 36.75 35.25 -8.55
C SER A 39 36.20 36.12 -9.68
N SER A 40 35.31 37.08 -9.39
CA SER A 40 35.51 38.45 -9.87
C SER A 40 34.68 39.50 -9.10
N LYS A 41 35.42 40.42 -8.47
CA LYS A 41 35.25 41.89 -8.44
C LYS A 41 33.90 42.54 -8.02
N ARG A 42 33.98 43.10 -6.81
CA ARG A 42 33.26 44.24 -6.19
C ARG A 42 32.58 45.25 -7.13
N ARG A 43 31.40 45.71 -6.70
CA ARG A 43 31.03 47.13 -6.61
C ARG A 43 30.11 47.35 -5.41
N ASP A 44 30.38 48.44 -4.69
CA ASP A 44 29.87 48.77 -3.36
C ASP A 44 28.52 49.54 -3.39
N ASP A 45 27.65 49.21 -2.41
CA ASP A 45 26.75 50.04 -1.58
C ASP A 45 25.61 50.95 -2.13
N PRO A 46 24.62 51.38 -1.29
CA PRO A 46 24.15 50.84 0.01
C PRO A 46 22.60 50.82 0.17
N TYR A 47 22.03 49.83 0.86
CA TYR A 47 20.88 50.08 1.74
C TYR A 47 20.87 49.12 2.92
N ARG A 48 20.69 49.72 4.09
CA ARG A 48 20.94 49.18 5.42
C ARG A 48 19.65 48.66 6.04
N SER A 49 19.76 47.43 6.55
CA SER A 49 19.16 46.80 7.75
C SER A 49 17.77 47.22 8.24
N ASP A 50 16.87 46.23 8.32
CA ASP A 50 16.50 45.66 9.62
C ASP A 50 16.13 44.17 9.43
N ASN A 51 16.98 43.27 9.89
CA ASN A 51 16.64 41.88 10.16
C ASN A 51 17.29 41.52 11.49
N ILE A 52 16.45 41.20 12.46
CA ILE A 52 16.85 40.75 13.79
C ILE A 52 17.16 39.25 13.69
N ASP A 53 18.40 38.92 14.02
CA ASP A 53 18.88 37.57 14.33
C ASP A 53 18.06 36.95 15.46
N ILE A 54 17.55 35.74 15.25
CA ILE A 54 17.58 34.73 16.32
C ILE A 54 18.09 33.42 15.71
N ARG A 55 19.23 33.03 16.26
CA ARG A 55 20.01 31.85 15.91
C ARG A 55 19.32 30.56 16.34
N ASP A 56 19.41 29.61 15.42
CA ASP A 56 19.20 28.17 15.52
C ASP A 56 19.88 27.53 16.73
N GLU A 57 19.12 26.79 17.52
CA GLU A 57 19.62 25.63 18.26
C GLU A 57 18.49 24.59 18.47
N SER A 58 18.87 23.32 18.35
CA SER A 58 18.18 22.10 18.79
C SER A 58 17.06 21.47 17.92
N ARG A 59 17.53 20.69 16.94
CA ARG A 59 17.40 19.22 16.88
C ARG A 59 16.06 18.61 17.33
N PHE A 60 15.32 18.12 16.34
CA PHE A 60 14.20 17.17 16.46
C PHE A 60 14.49 16.05 17.46
N GLU A 61 13.68 15.98 18.52
CA GLU A 61 13.59 14.82 19.41
C GLU A 61 12.12 14.41 19.56
N THR A 62 11.89 13.14 19.27
CA THR A 62 10.63 12.40 19.31
C THR A 62 10.07 12.41 20.72
N SER A 63 8.95 13.11 20.96
CA SER A 63 8.30 13.11 22.28
C SER A 63 7.51 11.80 22.48
N TYR A 64 8.12 10.89 23.23
CA TYR A 64 7.49 9.76 23.88
C TYR A 64 6.38 10.23 24.83
N ARG A 65 5.29 9.45 24.86
CA ARG A 65 4.26 9.47 25.90
C ARG A 65 4.86 8.88 27.18
N GLU A 66 5.03 9.71 28.21
CA GLU A 66 5.30 9.27 29.57
C GLU A 66 4.21 9.75 30.54
N GLU A 67 3.74 8.81 31.35
CA GLU A 67 2.82 8.99 32.48
C GLU A 67 3.42 9.88 33.57
N PRO A 68 2.62 10.63 34.35
CA PRO A 68 3.00 11.01 35.69
C PRO A 68 2.37 10.05 36.70
N ARG A 69 3.21 9.18 37.26
CA ARG A 69 2.95 8.46 38.51
C ARG A 69 3.33 9.40 39.66
N ASN A 70 2.36 9.86 40.43
CA ASN A 70 2.61 10.55 41.71
C ASN A 70 1.89 9.79 42.84
N GLU A 71 2.69 9.13 43.68
CA GLU A 71 2.35 8.76 45.05
C GLU A 71 2.79 9.90 45.97
N ARG A 72 1.87 10.52 46.73
CA ARG A 72 1.84 10.40 48.21
C ARG A 72 0.79 11.27 48.90
N MET A 73 0.36 10.71 50.02
CA MET A 73 -0.16 11.34 51.24
C MET A 73 -1.67 11.59 51.31
N LEU A 74 -2.35 10.55 51.83
CA LEU A 74 -3.17 10.61 53.05
C LEU A 74 -3.85 11.96 53.32
N ASP A 75 -5.10 12.08 52.89
CA ASP A 75 -6.10 12.72 53.73
C ASP A 75 -7.39 11.90 53.70
N SER A 76 -7.87 11.69 54.90
CA SER A 76 -8.97 10.85 55.33
C SER A 76 -10.28 11.63 55.25
N GLY A 77 -11.20 11.20 54.37
CA GLY A 77 -12.59 11.62 54.35
C GLY A 77 -13.48 10.42 54.02
N PRO A 78 -14.55 10.14 54.78
CA PRO A 78 -15.25 8.87 54.73
C PRO A 78 -16.02 8.72 53.41
N ALA A 79 -15.70 7.67 52.66
CA ALA A 79 -16.60 7.12 51.66
C ALA A 79 -17.81 6.55 52.40
N ASP A 80 -18.97 7.18 52.22
CA ASP A 80 -20.23 6.65 52.71
C ASP A 80 -20.65 5.49 51.80
N ASP A 81 -20.10 4.32 52.13
CA ASP A 81 -20.55 3.01 51.68
C ASP A 81 -22.00 2.80 52.16
N LEU A 82 -22.98 3.25 51.36
CA LEU A 82 -24.35 2.74 51.46
C LEU A 82 -24.52 1.49 50.57
N ALA A 83 -23.55 0.58 50.67
CA ALA A 83 -23.79 -0.84 50.43
C ALA A 83 -24.45 -1.40 51.70
N GLY A 84 -25.76 -1.22 51.82
CA GLY A 84 -26.55 -1.90 52.85
C GLY A 84 -26.27 -3.41 52.80
N PRO A 85 -26.30 -4.13 53.95
CA PRO A 85 -26.02 -5.55 53.99
C PRO A 85 -26.92 -6.25 52.99
N ARG A 86 -26.32 -6.80 51.93
CA ARG A 86 -27.02 -7.69 51.01
C ARG A 86 -27.26 -8.96 51.79
N THR A 87 -28.39 -9.05 52.48
CA THR A 87 -28.87 -10.30 53.06
C THR A 87 -28.91 -11.31 51.91
N ALA A 88 -27.99 -12.27 51.96
CA ALA A 88 -27.91 -13.30 50.94
C ALA A 88 -29.25 -14.04 50.91
N ALA A 89 -29.74 -14.38 49.71
CA ALA A 89 -30.98 -15.11 49.48
C ALA A 89 -30.95 -16.58 49.98
N ASN A 90 -30.21 -16.84 51.06
CA ASN A 90 -29.85 -18.15 51.58
C ASN A 90 -30.21 -18.29 53.08
N ASP A 91 -31.10 -17.43 53.57
CA ASP A 91 -31.55 -17.41 54.97
C ASP A 91 -32.39 -18.65 55.36
N ASP A 92 -32.91 -19.37 54.36
CA ASP A 92 -33.68 -20.60 54.58
C ASP A 92 -32.83 -21.80 55.03
N ARG A 93 -31.49 -21.72 54.91
CA ARG A 93 -30.60 -22.85 55.24
C ARG A 93 -30.42 -23.09 56.73
N GLU A 94 -30.43 -22.04 57.57
CA GLU A 94 -30.30 -22.24 59.02
C GLU A 94 -31.55 -22.94 59.61
N THR A 95 -32.72 -22.63 59.08
CA THR A 95 -34.00 -23.20 59.55
C THR A 95 -34.13 -24.69 59.20
N ILE A 96 -33.67 -25.11 58.03
CA ILE A 96 -33.72 -26.52 57.59
C ILE A 96 -32.75 -27.40 58.40
N GLY A 97 -31.58 -26.87 58.77
CA GLY A 97 -30.60 -27.59 59.59
C GLY A 97 -31.12 -27.93 61.00
N GLN A 98 -31.88 -27.04 61.61
CA GLN A 98 -32.44 -27.24 62.95
C GLN A 98 -33.59 -28.26 62.96
N ILE A 99 -34.41 -28.30 61.90
CA ILE A 99 -35.52 -29.27 61.77
C ILE A 99 -34.98 -30.69 61.54
N LEU A 100 -33.93 -30.86 60.74
CA LEU A 100 -33.26 -32.16 60.55
C LEU A 100 -32.62 -32.67 61.85
N GLN A 101 -32.07 -31.77 62.67
CA GLN A 101 -31.44 -32.14 63.94
C GLN A 101 -32.45 -32.52 65.04
N ALA A 102 -33.64 -31.89 65.05
CA ALA A 102 -34.72 -32.24 65.97
C ALA A 102 -35.33 -33.62 65.68
N ILE A 103 -35.46 -33.99 64.39
CA ILE A 103 -36.01 -35.30 63.99
C ILE A 103 -35.02 -36.44 64.26
N GLN A 104 -33.72 -36.23 64.09
CA GLN A 104 -32.71 -37.27 64.37
C GLN A 104 -32.58 -37.61 65.87
N ARG A 105 -32.90 -36.67 66.77
CA ARG A 105 -32.75 -36.87 68.23
C ARG A 105 -33.99 -37.51 68.89
N GLY A 106 -35.11 -37.56 68.17
CA GLY A 106 -36.41 -38.02 68.67
C GLY A 106 -36.73 -39.50 68.41
N ARG A 107 -35.76 -40.40 68.26
CA ARG A 107 -36.08 -41.85 68.28
C ARG A 107 -36.22 -42.28 69.74
N PRO A 108 -37.44 -42.56 70.25
CA PRO A 108 -37.58 -43.04 71.62
C PRO A 108 -36.80 -44.35 71.73
N GLY A 109 -35.73 -44.33 72.52
CA GLY A 109 -34.96 -45.53 72.79
C GLY A 109 -35.92 -46.59 73.30
N ARG A 110 -35.79 -47.83 72.80
CA ARG A 110 -36.60 -49.00 73.20
C ARG A 110 -36.49 -49.36 74.70
N ASN A 111 -35.96 -48.45 75.50
CA ASN A 111 -35.54 -48.58 76.87
C ASN A 111 -36.72 -48.87 77.82
N ALA A 112 -37.93 -48.40 77.50
CA ALA A 112 -39.12 -48.62 78.33
C ALA A 112 -39.43 -50.11 78.51
N TYR A 113 -39.41 -50.89 77.41
CA TYR A 113 -39.64 -52.33 77.48
C TYR A 113 -38.43 -53.08 78.08
N THR A 114 -37.21 -52.57 77.93
CA THR A 114 -36.02 -53.21 78.53
C THR A 114 -35.96 -53.07 80.06
N ILE A 115 -36.42 -51.94 80.60
CA ILE A 115 -36.49 -51.76 82.06
C ILE A 115 -37.62 -52.62 82.63
N ALA A 116 -38.74 -52.72 81.91
CA ALA A 116 -39.85 -53.60 82.27
C ALA A 116 -39.44 -55.08 82.32
N THR A 117 -38.69 -55.57 81.32
CA THR A 117 -38.20 -56.96 81.34
C THR A 117 -37.20 -57.22 82.46
N ALA A 118 -36.30 -56.28 82.75
CA ALA A 118 -35.34 -56.41 83.85
C ALA A 118 -36.05 -56.50 85.21
N PHE A 119 -37.02 -55.60 85.46
CA PHE A 119 -37.79 -55.61 86.71
C PHE A 119 -38.64 -56.88 86.82
N SER A 120 -39.29 -57.31 85.74
CA SER A 120 -40.01 -58.58 85.70
C SER A 120 -39.09 -59.76 85.99
N GLY A 121 -37.85 -59.77 85.48
CA GLY A 121 -36.87 -60.81 85.76
C GLY A 121 -36.47 -60.87 87.23
N VAL A 122 -36.20 -59.72 87.84
CA VAL A 122 -35.89 -59.63 89.29
C VAL A 122 -37.08 -60.10 90.13
N TRP A 123 -38.30 -59.72 89.75
CA TRP A 123 -39.52 -60.15 90.44
C TRP A 123 -39.73 -61.67 90.37
N LEU A 124 -39.55 -62.25 89.18
CA LEU A 124 -39.63 -63.69 88.97
C LEU A 124 -38.57 -64.44 89.79
N LEU A 125 -37.34 -63.91 89.85
CA LEU A 125 -36.27 -64.48 90.65
C LEU A 125 -36.62 -64.42 92.15
N CYS A 126 -37.13 -63.30 92.63
CA CYS A 126 -37.51 -63.13 94.04
C CYS A 126 -38.66 -64.07 94.45
N ILE A 127 -39.71 -64.18 93.62
CA ILE A 127 -40.80 -65.15 93.85
C ILE A 127 -40.31 -66.58 93.70
N GLY A 128 -39.42 -66.88 92.75
CA GLY A 128 -38.83 -68.21 92.59
C GLY A 128 -38.09 -68.66 93.86
N ILE A 129 -37.26 -67.77 94.43
CA ILE A 129 -36.57 -68.03 95.69
C ILE A 129 -37.57 -68.24 96.83
N LEU A 130 -38.58 -67.36 96.94
CA LEU A 130 -39.61 -67.47 97.98
C LEU A 130 -40.39 -68.80 97.88
N THR A 131 -40.84 -69.16 96.68
CA THR A 131 -41.61 -70.39 96.44
C THR A 131 -40.79 -71.64 96.70
N PHE A 132 -39.51 -71.67 96.32
CA PHE A 132 -38.61 -72.77 96.65
C PHE A 132 -38.39 -72.90 98.17
N SER A 133 -38.15 -71.78 98.85
CA SER A 133 -37.90 -71.77 100.30
C SER A 133 -39.10 -72.26 101.13
N PHE A 134 -40.33 -72.03 100.64
CA PHE A 134 -41.57 -72.42 101.33
C PHE A 134 -42.27 -73.63 100.68
N LEU A 135 -41.61 -74.34 99.75
CA LEU A 135 -42.20 -75.44 99.00
C LEU A 135 -42.79 -76.57 99.89
N PRO A 136 -42.12 -77.02 100.97
CA PRO A 136 -42.67 -78.05 101.85
C PRO A 136 -43.97 -77.58 102.54
N SER A 137 -43.97 -76.33 103.01
CA SER A 137 -45.13 -75.72 103.67
C SER A 137 -46.29 -75.54 102.69
N LEU A 138 -46.02 -75.11 101.46
CA LEU A 138 -47.03 -74.98 100.40
C LEU A 138 -47.66 -76.34 100.05
N GLN A 139 -46.86 -77.42 99.96
CA GLN A 139 -47.37 -78.76 99.67
C GLN A 139 -48.29 -79.28 100.79
N THR A 140 -47.94 -79.05 102.06
CA THR A 140 -48.81 -79.41 103.18
C THR A 140 -50.13 -78.65 103.15
N PHE A 141 -50.10 -77.35 102.89
CA PHE A 141 -51.30 -76.50 102.83
C PHE A 141 -52.25 -76.88 101.68
N VAL A 142 -51.69 -77.18 100.50
CA VAL A 142 -52.46 -77.62 99.32
C VAL A 142 -53.02 -79.04 99.52
N GLY A 143 -52.28 -79.93 100.20
CA GLY A 143 -52.69 -81.32 100.41
C GLY A 143 -53.73 -81.54 101.52
N GLN A 144 -53.83 -80.65 102.51
CA GLN A 144 -54.73 -80.81 103.66
C GLN A 144 -56.08 -80.10 103.52
N SER A 145 -56.19 -79.13 102.60
CA SER A 145 -57.39 -78.29 102.45
C SER A 145 -58.09 -78.55 101.11
N GLY A 146 -59.41 -78.77 101.12
CA GLY A 146 -60.23 -78.89 99.91
C GLY A 146 -60.27 -77.62 99.03
N GLY A 147 -59.51 -76.57 99.40
CA GLY A 147 -59.35 -75.30 98.69
C GLY A 147 -58.06 -75.17 97.88
N GLY A 148 -57.33 -76.27 97.62
CA GLY A 148 -56.06 -76.25 96.89
C GLY A 148 -56.09 -75.50 95.56
N MET A 149 -57.22 -75.51 94.84
CA MET A 149 -57.37 -74.77 93.58
C MET A 149 -57.40 -73.25 93.77
N VAL A 150 -57.99 -72.76 94.87
CA VAL A 150 -58.00 -71.33 95.22
C VAL A 150 -56.62 -70.88 95.68
N ALA A 151 -55.89 -71.73 96.41
CA ALA A 151 -54.51 -71.45 96.80
C ALA A 151 -53.57 -71.37 95.58
N LEU A 152 -53.71 -72.29 94.62
CA LEU A 152 -52.97 -72.24 93.36
C LEU A 152 -53.32 -71.02 92.51
N ALA A 153 -54.61 -70.64 92.46
CA ALA A 153 -55.03 -69.42 91.78
C ALA A 153 -54.46 -68.15 92.43
N GLY A 154 -54.41 -68.09 93.76
CA GLY A 154 -53.79 -66.97 94.50
C GLY A 154 -52.29 -66.85 94.23
N LEU A 155 -51.57 -67.98 94.15
CA LEU A 155 -50.15 -68.01 93.82
C LEU A 155 -49.91 -67.61 92.36
N ALA A 156 -50.73 -68.09 91.42
CA ALA A 156 -50.68 -67.68 90.03
C ALA A 156 -50.96 -66.17 89.88
N ALA A 157 -51.94 -65.63 90.62
CA ALA A 157 -52.21 -64.19 90.64
C ALA A 157 -51.01 -63.39 91.16
N LEU A 158 -50.37 -63.84 92.26
CA LEU A 158 -49.16 -63.20 92.80
C LEU A 158 -48.00 -63.18 91.80
N PHE A 159 -47.88 -64.22 90.98
CA PHE A 159 -46.85 -64.34 89.95
C PHE A 159 -47.12 -63.43 88.73
N PHE A 160 -48.32 -63.50 88.16
CA PHE A 160 -48.63 -62.85 86.88
C PHE A 160 -49.08 -61.39 87.01
N MET A 161 -49.77 -61.02 88.08
CA MET A 161 -50.38 -59.69 88.22
C MET A 161 -49.34 -58.55 88.22
N PRO A 162 -48.19 -58.63 88.93
CA PRO A 162 -47.19 -57.57 88.92
C PRO A 162 -46.48 -57.43 87.57
N ILE A 163 -46.25 -58.55 86.88
CA ILE A 163 -45.62 -58.56 85.56
C ILE A 163 -46.53 -57.85 84.55
N MET A 164 -47.82 -58.19 84.54
CA MET A 164 -48.82 -57.52 83.70
C MET A 164 -48.89 -56.02 83.99
N LEU A 165 -48.85 -55.61 85.27
CA LEU A 165 -48.91 -54.20 85.65
C LEU A 165 -47.69 -53.41 85.15
N VAL A 166 -46.48 -53.96 85.27
CA VAL A 166 -45.25 -53.31 84.80
C VAL A 166 -45.25 -53.16 83.28
N TYR A 167 -45.71 -54.18 82.54
CA TYR A 167 -45.86 -54.09 81.09
C TYR A 167 -46.95 -53.12 80.64
N PHE A 168 -48.04 -53.01 81.40
CA PHE A 168 -49.08 -52.00 81.17
C PHE A 168 -48.54 -50.58 81.36
N LEU A 169 -47.78 -50.32 82.42
CA LEU A 169 -47.12 -49.02 82.62
C LEU A 169 -46.12 -48.70 81.50
N ALA A 170 -45.36 -49.70 81.04
CA ALA A 170 -44.42 -49.53 79.94
C ALA A 170 -45.11 -49.19 78.61
N SER A 171 -46.27 -49.79 78.31
CA SER A 171 -47.01 -49.50 77.08
C SER A 171 -47.62 -48.09 77.08
N VAL A 172 -48.13 -47.62 78.22
CA VAL A 172 -48.63 -46.25 78.39
C VAL A 172 -47.50 -45.23 78.30
N ALA A 173 -46.34 -45.51 78.91
CA ALA A 173 -45.17 -44.64 78.82
C ALA A 173 -44.68 -44.49 77.37
N TRP A 174 -44.62 -45.60 76.63
CA TRP A 174 -44.22 -45.57 75.22
C TRP A 174 -45.23 -44.82 74.34
N ARG A 175 -46.54 -45.10 74.50
CA ARG A 175 -47.62 -44.42 73.77
C ARG A 175 -47.69 -42.92 74.10
N GLY A 176 -47.42 -42.55 75.36
CA GLY A 176 -47.42 -41.15 75.81
C GLY A 176 -46.27 -40.33 75.24
N GLN A 177 -45.10 -40.94 75.05
CA GLN A 177 -43.97 -40.28 74.38
C GLN A 177 -44.25 -40.00 72.91
N GLU A 178 -44.94 -40.91 72.23
CA GLU A 178 -45.32 -40.74 70.83
C GLU A 178 -46.34 -39.61 70.64
N LEU A 179 -47.34 -39.53 71.53
CA LEU A 179 -48.33 -38.44 71.51
C LEU A 179 -47.71 -37.07 71.83
N ARG A 180 -46.73 -37.02 72.72
CA ARG A 180 -46.04 -35.76 73.07
C ARG A 180 -45.28 -35.18 71.88
N LEU A 181 -44.61 -36.03 71.08
CA LEU A 181 -43.88 -35.59 69.89
C LEU A 181 -44.82 -35.04 68.80
N ILE A 182 -46.00 -35.64 68.65
CA ILE A 182 -47.03 -35.18 67.71
C ILE A 182 -47.65 -33.86 68.19
N ALA A 183 -47.92 -33.71 69.49
CA ALA A 183 -48.45 -32.48 70.06
C ALA A 183 -47.47 -31.31 69.92
N GLU A 184 -46.17 -31.52 70.14
CA GLU A 184 -45.14 -30.49 69.99
C GLU A 184 -45.00 -30.03 68.52
N SER A 185 -45.03 -30.95 67.56
CA SER A 185 -44.98 -30.61 66.13
C SER A 185 -46.27 -29.93 65.61
N MET A 186 -47.45 -30.32 66.10
CA MET A 186 -48.71 -29.65 65.78
C MET A 186 -48.80 -28.25 66.42
N ALA A 187 -48.29 -28.08 67.64
CA ALA A 187 -48.23 -26.77 68.31
C ALA A 187 -47.34 -25.78 67.54
N GLN A 188 -46.19 -26.22 67.03
CA GLN A 188 -45.32 -25.40 66.19
C GLN A 188 -45.99 -24.99 64.86
N VAL A 189 -46.76 -25.88 64.24
CA VAL A 189 -47.53 -25.56 63.03
C VAL A 189 -48.69 -24.62 63.33
N ALA A 190 -49.40 -24.81 64.45
CA ALA A 190 -50.50 -23.94 64.87
C ALA A 190 -50.02 -22.52 65.21
N ILE A 191 -48.87 -22.38 65.88
CA ILE A 191 -48.26 -21.08 66.18
C ILE A 191 -47.91 -20.35 64.87
N ARG A 192 -47.33 -21.05 63.88
CA ARG A 192 -47.06 -20.46 62.56
C ARG A 192 -48.32 -20.07 61.79
N PHE A 193 -49.41 -20.84 61.91
CA PHE A 193 -50.69 -20.44 61.32
C PHE A 193 -51.38 -19.29 62.06
N SER A 194 -51.00 -19.00 63.31
CA SER A 194 -51.49 -17.84 64.08
C SER A 194 -50.70 -16.54 63.86
N GLU A 195 -49.57 -16.59 63.14
CA GLU A 195 -48.80 -15.42 62.66
C GLU A 195 -48.91 -15.20 61.12
N PRO A 196 -50.09 -15.11 60.49
CA PRO A 196 -50.17 -14.99 59.03
C PRO A 196 -49.93 -13.58 58.48
N GLU A 197 -49.90 -12.52 59.30
CA GLU A 197 -49.79 -11.14 58.77
C GLU A 197 -48.36 -10.60 58.63
N GLY A 198 -47.39 -11.08 59.43
CA GLY A 198 -46.01 -10.56 59.40
C GLY A 198 -45.29 -10.90 58.10
N SER A 199 -45.28 -12.18 57.73
CA SER A 199 -44.52 -12.66 56.56
C SER A 199 -45.00 -12.09 55.22
N THR A 200 -46.31 -11.88 55.04
CA THR A 200 -46.84 -11.28 53.79
C THR A 200 -46.68 -9.76 53.77
N ARG A 201 -46.80 -9.04 54.91
CA ARG A 201 -46.45 -7.61 54.97
C ARG A 201 -44.97 -7.40 54.68
N ASP A 202 -44.09 -8.21 55.26
CA ASP A 202 -42.64 -8.08 55.04
C ASP A 202 -42.25 -8.42 53.61
N SER A 203 -42.88 -9.42 52.98
CA SER A 203 -42.69 -9.75 51.57
C SER A 203 -43.20 -8.64 50.64
N MET A 204 -44.36 -8.05 50.95
CA MET A 204 -44.94 -6.94 50.17
C MET A 204 -44.15 -5.64 50.35
N VAL A 205 -43.63 -5.36 51.55
CA VAL A 205 -42.76 -4.22 51.84
C VAL A 205 -41.40 -4.40 51.17
N SER A 206 -40.81 -5.59 51.23
CA SER A 206 -39.55 -5.91 50.54
C SER A 206 -39.68 -5.79 49.03
N VAL A 207 -40.75 -6.34 48.44
CA VAL A 207 -41.03 -6.17 47.01
C VAL A 207 -41.29 -4.70 46.67
N GLY A 208 -42.03 -3.97 47.51
CA GLY A 208 -42.25 -2.53 47.33
C GLY A 208 -40.96 -1.70 47.43
N GLN A 209 -40.04 -2.06 48.32
CA GLN A 209 -38.72 -1.43 48.43
C GLN A 209 -37.81 -1.82 47.27
N ALA A 210 -37.85 -3.06 46.80
CA ALA A 210 -37.13 -3.53 45.63
C ALA A 210 -37.61 -2.82 44.37
N ILE A 211 -38.92 -2.68 44.17
CA ILE A 211 -39.50 -1.93 43.05
C ILE A 211 -39.13 -0.44 43.15
N ARG A 212 -39.22 0.19 44.34
CA ARG A 212 -38.80 1.60 44.49
C ARG A 212 -37.32 1.78 44.19
N ARG A 213 -36.47 0.86 44.63
CA ARG A 213 -35.02 0.90 44.39
C ARG A 213 -34.69 0.65 42.92
N GLU A 214 -35.38 -0.29 42.27
CA GLU A 214 -35.21 -0.57 40.85
C GLU A 214 -35.70 0.59 40.00
N VAL A 215 -36.85 1.18 40.32
CA VAL A 215 -37.38 2.37 39.63
C VAL A 215 -36.51 3.59 39.87
N ALA A 216 -35.98 3.79 41.08
CA ALA A 216 -35.02 4.86 41.36
C ALA A 216 -33.71 4.65 40.58
N ALA A 217 -33.22 3.41 40.48
CA ALA A 217 -32.04 3.06 39.69
C ALA A 217 -32.30 3.20 38.18
N MET A 218 -33.48 2.86 37.70
CA MET A 218 -33.90 3.11 36.31
C MET A 218 -34.05 4.61 36.04
N GLY A 219 -34.58 5.38 36.99
CA GLY A 219 -34.66 6.85 36.91
C GLY A 219 -33.28 7.48 36.79
N ASP A 220 -32.36 7.14 37.69
CA ASP A 220 -30.95 7.57 37.62
C ASP A 220 -30.26 7.07 36.34
N GLY A 221 -30.57 5.84 35.89
CA GLY A 221 -30.08 5.30 34.62
C GLY A 221 -30.56 6.08 33.39
N VAL A 222 -31.82 6.49 33.37
CA VAL A 222 -32.43 7.31 32.31
C VAL A 222 -31.88 8.73 32.34
N GLU A 223 -31.80 9.36 33.52
CA GLU A 223 -31.20 10.70 33.68
C GLU A 223 -29.74 10.69 33.22
N ARG A 224 -28.96 9.66 33.59
CA ARG A 224 -27.58 9.47 33.13
C ARG A 224 -27.48 9.23 31.63
N ALA A 225 -28.42 8.50 31.03
CA ALA A 225 -28.45 8.27 29.59
C ALA A 225 -28.81 9.55 28.82
N ILE A 226 -29.75 10.35 29.33
CA ILE A 226 -30.12 11.65 28.75
C ILE A 226 -28.95 12.63 28.85
N ALA A 227 -28.24 12.68 29.99
CA ALA A 227 -27.04 13.49 30.13
C ALA A 227 -25.97 13.11 29.09
N ARG A 228 -25.70 11.81 28.90
CA ARG A 228 -24.79 11.33 27.85
C ARG A 228 -25.27 11.64 26.44
N ALA A 229 -26.57 11.53 26.18
CA ALA A 229 -27.13 11.88 24.88
C ALA A 229 -26.93 13.38 24.58
N GLY A 230 -27.11 14.26 25.58
CA GLY A 230 -26.85 15.69 25.45
C GLY A 230 -25.37 16.02 25.22
N GLU A 231 -24.45 15.29 25.87
CA GLU A 231 -23.00 15.40 25.59
C GLU A 231 -22.66 15.00 24.14
N LEU A 232 -23.26 13.92 23.64
CA LEU A 232 -23.07 13.48 22.26
C LEU A 232 -23.68 14.46 21.24
N GLU A 233 -24.86 15.02 21.52
CA GLU A 233 -25.46 16.06 20.69
C GLU A 233 -24.57 17.31 20.62
N SER A 234 -24.00 17.73 21.75
CA SER A 234 -23.04 18.83 21.77
C SER A 234 -21.77 18.51 20.98
N LEU A 235 -21.24 17.30 21.10
CA LEU A 235 -20.09 16.85 20.31
C LEU A 235 -20.40 16.88 18.82
N VAL A 236 -21.53 16.29 18.40
CA VAL A 236 -21.94 16.24 17.00
C VAL A 236 -22.18 17.66 16.47
N SER A 237 -22.83 18.54 17.23
CA SER A 237 -23.03 19.93 16.85
C SER A 237 -21.69 20.66 16.66
N ASN A 238 -20.72 20.43 17.56
CA ASN A 238 -19.38 20.99 17.43
C ASN A 238 -18.63 20.43 16.21
N GLU A 239 -18.74 19.13 15.94
CA GLU A 239 -18.12 18.49 14.78
C GLU A 239 -18.72 19.00 13.47
N VAL A 240 -20.05 19.14 13.40
CA VAL A 240 -20.74 19.73 12.25
C VAL A 240 -20.31 21.18 12.04
N ALA A 241 -20.22 21.99 13.10
CA ALA A 241 -19.75 23.37 13.00
C ALA A 241 -18.27 23.46 12.57
N ALA A 242 -17.44 22.51 12.97
CA ALA A 242 -16.06 22.39 12.50
C ALA A 242 -16.02 22.03 11.01
N LEU A 243 -16.86 21.08 10.58
CA LEU A 243 -16.97 20.65 9.20
C LEU A 243 -17.46 21.78 8.30
N GLU A 244 -18.54 22.47 8.67
CA GLU A 244 -19.08 23.63 7.93
C GLU A 244 -18.03 24.73 7.76
N ARG A 245 -17.26 25.02 8.82
CA ARG A 245 -16.16 25.98 8.74
C ARG A 245 -15.06 25.53 7.78
N ALA A 246 -14.66 24.25 7.85
CA ALA A 246 -13.65 23.71 6.95
C ALA A 246 -14.13 23.68 5.49
N TYR A 247 -15.40 23.36 5.24
CA TYR A 247 -16.00 23.42 3.91
C TYR A 247 -16.07 24.86 3.38
N SER A 248 -16.44 25.83 4.23
CA SER A 248 -16.47 27.25 3.85
C SER A 248 -15.06 27.77 3.51
N ASP A 249 -14.05 27.41 4.30
CA ASP A 249 -12.65 27.77 3.99
C ASP A 249 -12.18 27.12 2.69
N ASN A 250 -12.51 25.84 2.48
CA ASN A 250 -12.20 25.14 1.25
C ASN A 250 -12.90 25.77 0.04
N GLU A 251 -14.14 26.23 0.16
CA GLU A 251 -14.83 26.91 -0.92
C GLU A 251 -14.14 28.24 -1.29
N VAL A 252 -13.75 29.03 -0.29
CA VAL A 252 -13.01 30.28 -0.51
C VAL A 252 -11.67 29.98 -1.20
N ARG A 253 -10.95 28.97 -0.73
CA ARG A 253 -9.68 28.51 -1.34
C ARG A 253 -9.87 28.06 -2.79
N ILE A 254 -10.90 27.25 -3.07
CA ILE A 254 -11.18 26.77 -4.42
C ILE A 254 -11.54 27.95 -5.34
N ARG A 255 -12.32 28.92 -4.85
CA ARG A 255 -12.63 30.14 -5.62
C ARG A 255 -11.37 30.96 -5.90
N ALA A 256 -10.47 31.11 -4.94
CA ALA A 256 -9.19 31.79 -5.13
C ALA A 256 -8.33 31.07 -6.19
N LEU A 257 -8.19 29.73 -6.09
CA LEU A 257 -7.46 28.93 -7.07
C LEU A 257 -8.08 29.03 -8.48
N LEU A 258 -9.40 29.02 -8.59
CA LEU A 258 -10.09 29.21 -9.87
C LEU A 258 -9.83 30.61 -10.46
N GLN A 259 -9.80 31.65 -9.63
CA GLN A 259 -9.45 33.00 -10.05
C GLN A 259 -7.99 33.09 -10.51
N ASP A 260 -7.06 32.46 -9.79
CA ASP A 260 -5.64 32.41 -10.17
C ASP A 260 -5.44 31.68 -11.50
N ILE A 261 -6.13 30.54 -11.71
CA ILE A 261 -6.09 29.81 -13.00
C ILE A 261 -6.68 30.66 -14.12
N ALA A 262 -7.79 31.36 -13.88
CA ALA A 262 -8.36 32.27 -14.88
C ALA A 262 -7.37 33.39 -15.24
N HIS A 263 -6.70 33.98 -14.24
CA HIS A 263 -5.69 34.99 -14.46
C HIS A 263 -4.47 34.44 -15.22
N GLN A 264 -3.98 33.25 -14.85
CA GLN A 264 -2.89 32.57 -15.56
C GLN A 264 -3.26 32.27 -17.01
N ARG A 265 -4.50 31.81 -17.27
CA ARG A 265 -5.01 31.57 -18.62
C ARG A 265 -5.02 32.87 -19.43
N ASP A 266 -5.52 33.95 -18.86
CA ASP A 266 -5.60 35.23 -19.57
C ASP A 266 -4.19 35.77 -19.87
N ASN A 267 -3.24 35.60 -18.95
CA ASN A 267 -1.82 35.92 -19.18
C ASN A 267 -1.20 35.04 -20.28
N LEU A 268 -1.47 33.74 -20.28
CA LEU A 268 -0.99 32.81 -21.31
C LEU A 268 -1.57 33.16 -22.69
N VAL A 269 -2.85 33.52 -22.77
CA VAL A 269 -3.48 33.97 -24.01
C VAL A 269 -2.85 35.28 -24.48
N GLY A 270 -2.59 36.23 -23.57
CA GLY A 270 -1.89 37.47 -23.88
C GLY A 270 -0.48 37.23 -24.42
N GLN A 271 0.28 36.34 -23.77
CA GLN A 271 1.61 35.94 -24.23
C GLN A 271 1.56 35.23 -25.59
N ALA A 272 0.57 34.36 -25.81
CA ALA A 272 0.38 33.67 -27.08
C ALA A 272 0.09 34.67 -28.22
N GLU A 273 -0.74 35.68 -27.98
CA GLU A 273 -0.99 36.75 -28.96
C GLU A 273 0.26 37.61 -29.19
N GLN A 274 1.04 37.91 -28.16
CA GLN A 274 2.30 38.62 -28.31
C GLN A 274 3.29 37.83 -29.18
N VAL A 275 3.45 36.52 -28.92
CA VAL A 275 4.29 35.62 -29.72
C VAL A 275 3.77 35.54 -31.16
N ARG A 276 2.46 35.40 -31.34
CA ARG A 276 1.84 35.37 -32.67
C ARG A 276 2.11 36.65 -33.46
N ASN A 277 1.99 37.82 -32.82
CA ASN A 277 2.30 39.11 -33.44
C ASN A 277 3.79 39.24 -33.77
N ALA A 278 4.69 38.78 -32.88
CA ALA A 278 6.12 38.76 -33.14
C ALA A 278 6.49 37.85 -34.32
N ILE A 279 5.91 36.65 -34.40
CA ILE A 279 6.12 35.72 -35.52
C ILE A 279 5.59 36.32 -36.82
N ALA A 280 4.41 36.95 -36.79
CA ALA A 280 3.86 37.62 -37.97
C ALA A 280 4.76 38.78 -38.45
N GLY A 281 5.33 39.55 -37.51
CA GLY A 281 6.34 40.57 -37.81
C GLY A 281 7.59 39.98 -38.48
N VAL A 282 8.20 38.98 -37.85
CA VAL A 282 9.38 38.28 -38.40
C VAL A 282 9.10 37.68 -39.78
N GLN A 283 7.90 37.16 -40.02
CA GLN A 283 7.53 36.62 -41.33
C GLN A 283 7.46 37.71 -42.41
N ILE A 284 7.00 38.91 -42.06
CA ILE A 284 6.97 40.05 -42.97
C ILE A 284 8.42 40.51 -43.25
N ASP A 285 9.23 40.67 -42.20
CA ASP A 285 10.63 41.07 -42.30
C ASP A 285 11.42 40.09 -43.17
N LEU A 286 11.26 38.77 -42.94
CA LEU A 286 11.92 37.74 -43.73
C LEU A 286 11.51 37.77 -45.21
N ARG A 287 10.23 38.01 -45.52
CA ARG A 287 9.79 38.14 -46.92
C ARG A 287 10.42 39.35 -47.59
N GLN A 288 10.54 40.47 -46.88
CA GLN A 288 11.20 41.66 -47.38
C GLN A 288 12.70 41.44 -47.57
N ASP A 289 13.39 40.87 -46.59
CA ASP A 289 14.82 40.56 -46.66
C ASP A 289 15.12 39.59 -47.80
N VAL A 290 14.31 38.54 -47.97
CA VAL A 290 14.44 37.61 -49.09
C VAL A 290 14.25 38.32 -50.43
N ALA A 291 13.31 39.24 -50.55
CA ALA A 291 13.11 40.02 -51.77
C ALA A 291 14.33 40.91 -52.08
N VAL A 292 14.85 41.63 -51.08
CA VAL A 292 16.04 42.49 -51.21
C VAL A 292 17.27 41.68 -51.58
N ILE A 293 17.50 40.55 -50.91
CA ILE A 293 18.62 39.64 -51.21
C ILE A 293 18.48 39.05 -52.61
N SER A 294 17.27 38.66 -53.01
CA SER A 294 17.02 38.10 -54.35
C SER A 294 17.32 39.14 -55.44
N ASP A 295 16.93 40.40 -55.24
CA ASP A 295 17.25 41.50 -56.15
C ASP A 295 18.76 41.77 -56.21
N ALA A 296 19.43 41.77 -55.05
CA ALA A 296 20.89 41.91 -54.99
C ALA A 296 21.63 40.75 -55.69
N ILE A 297 21.13 39.52 -55.57
CA ILE A 297 21.67 38.36 -56.28
C ILE A 297 21.44 38.52 -57.79
N ALA A 298 20.24 38.90 -58.22
CA ALA A 298 19.94 39.12 -59.64
C ALA A 298 20.85 40.18 -60.26
N SER A 299 21.05 41.32 -59.57
CA SER A 299 21.97 42.37 -59.98
C SER A 299 23.42 41.89 -60.08
N ARG A 300 23.90 41.11 -59.09
CA ARG A 300 25.26 40.53 -59.14
C ARG A 300 25.43 39.52 -60.27
N VAL A 301 24.43 38.68 -60.52
CA VAL A 301 24.46 37.70 -61.62
C VAL A 301 24.49 38.43 -62.96
N ASP A 302 23.69 39.49 -63.13
CA ASP A 302 23.65 40.31 -64.33
C ASP A 302 25.00 41.03 -64.58
N GLU A 303 25.63 41.55 -63.53
CA GLU A 303 26.96 42.16 -63.61
C GLU A 303 28.05 41.14 -64.00
N VAL A 304 28.03 39.95 -63.37
CA VAL A 304 28.94 38.86 -63.72
C VAL A 304 28.71 38.40 -65.16
N ALA A 305 27.45 38.30 -65.60
CA ALA A 305 27.11 37.93 -66.97
C ALA A 305 27.66 38.96 -67.97
N ARG A 306 27.50 40.26 -67.71
CA ARG A 306 28.11 41.32 -68.55
C ARG A 306 29.63 41.21 -68.59
N THR A 307 30.26 41.05 -67.44
CA THR A 307 31.72 40.90 -67.34
C THR A 307 32.23 39.72 -68.16
N ILE A 308 31.53 38.57 -68.08
CA ILE A 308 31.86 37.37 -68.87
C ILE A 308 31.67 37.65 -70.37
N THR A 309 30.55 38.24 -70.78
CA THR A 309 30.29 38.56 -72.18
C THR A 309 31.36 39.49 -72.75
N THR A 310 31.70 40.57 -72.05
CA THR A 310 32.78 41.49 -72.47
C THR A 310 34.14 40.79 -72.53
N GLY A 311 34.47 39.94 -71.55
CA GLY A 311 35.70 39.17 -71.57
C GLY A 311 35.75 38.13 -72.71
N LEU A 312 34.61 37.56 -73.09
CA LEU A 312 34.50 36.67 -74.25
C LEU A 312 34.61 37.43 -75.57
N GLU A 313 34.02 38.62 -75.69
CA GLU A 313 34.17 39.51 -76.85
C GLU A 313 35.64 39.92 -77.05
N GLU A 314 36.32 40.36 -75.99
CA GLU A 314 37.74 40.75 -76.04
C GLU A 314 38.63 39.56 -76.44
N ARG A 315 38.42 38.39 -75.83
CA ARG A 315 39.15 37.18 -76.21
C ARG A 315 38.83 36.74 -77.64
N GLY A 316 37.58 36.87 -78.07
CA GLY A 316 37.15 36.60 -79.44
C GLY A 316 37.89 37.47 -80.43
N GLU A 317 37.95 38.78 -80.19
CA GLU A 317 38.68 39.73 -81.03
C GLU A 317 40.19 39.42 -81.04
N HIS A 318 40.77 39.10 -79.88
CA HIS A 318 42.17 38.71 -79.78
C HIS A 318 42.46 37.43 -80.58
N ILE A 319 41.58 36.43 -80.52
CA ILE A 319 41.70 35.19 -81.31
C ILE A 319 41.58 35.50 -82.81
N THR A 320 40.58 36.28 -83.24
CA THR A 320 40.42 36.67 -84.64
C THR A 320 41.64 37.43 -85.16
N ARG A 321 42.18 38.38 -84.39
CA ARG A 321 43.42 39.10 -84.75
C ARG A 321 44.63 38.17 -84.84
N ALA A 322 44.81 37.28 -83.87
CA ALA A 322 45.92 36.33 -83.87
C ALA A 322 45.83 35.35 -85.05
N LEU A 323 44.63 34.85 -85.36
CA LEU A 323 44.37 34.00 -86.53
C LEU A 323 44.58 34.76 -87.83
N GLY A 324 44.16 36.02 -87.93
CA GLY A 324 44.41 36.88 -89.09
C GLY A 324 45.90 37.06 -89.35
N ASN A 325 46.67 37.45 -88.34
CA ASN A 325 48.12 37.61 -88.45
C ASN A 325 48.83 36.28 -88.80
N ALA A 326 48.39 35.17 -88.21
CA ALA A 326 48.91 33.84 -88.54
C ALA A 326 48.57 33.43 -89.99
N GLY A 327 47.36 33.77 -90.45
CA GLY A 327 46.90 33.59 -91.83
C GLY A 327 47.74 34.39 -92.82
N ASP A 328 47.96 35.68 -92.57
CA ASP A 328 48.79 36.55 -93.41
C ASP A 328 50.24 36.05 -93.46
N SER A 329 50.80 35.65 -92.31
CA SER A 329 52.14 35.05 -92.24
C SER A 329 52.22 33.75 -93.04
N MET A 330 51.16 32.93 -93.01
CA MET A 330 51.07 31.70 -93.79
C MET A 330 50.95 31.99 -95.30
N ILE A 331 50.17 32.99 -95.70
CA ILE A 331 50.05 33.42 -97.10
C ILE A 331 51.40 33.91 -97.63
N LEU A 332 52.13 34.71 -96.86
CA LEU A 332 53.47 35.18 -97.23
C LEU A 332 54.45 34.00 -97.36
N ALA A 333 54.50 33.10 -96.38
CA ALA A 333 55.38 31.94 -96.42
C ALA A 333 55.05 30.97 -97.58
N LEU A 334 53.76 30.80 -97.89
CA LEU A 334 53.32 30.03 -99.06
C LEU A 334 53.64 30.74 -100.36
N GLY A 335 53.55 32.07 -100.41
CA GLY A 335 53.90 32.89 -101.57
C GLY A 335 55.40 32.86 -101.87
N GLU A 336 56.25 33.01 -100.85
CA GLU A 336 57.71 32.92 -100.97
C GLU A 336 58.14 31.53 -101.42
N ARG A 337 57.68 30.47 -100.73
CA ARG A 337 57.95 29.09 -101.15
C ARG A 337 57.38 28.76 -102.52
N GLY A 338 56.20 29.30 -102.85
CA GLY A 338 55.57 29.15 -104.16
C GLY A 338 56.39 29.80 -105.26
N GLY A 339 56.94 30.99 -105.00
CA GLY A 339 57.90 31.67 -105.86
C GLY A 339 59.19 30.86 -106.03
N ASP A 340 59.83 30.44 -104.93
CA ASP A 340 61.03 29.60 -104.95
C ASP A 340 60.82 28.30 -105.74
N LEU A 341 59.65 27.66 -105.57
CA LEU A 341 59.29 26.45 -106.32
C LEU A 341 59.08 26.75 -107.80
N LEU A 342 58.48 27.89 -108.15
CA LEU A 342 58.30 28.32 -109.54
C LEU A 342 59.64 28.61 -110.20
N ASP A 343 60.55 29.32 -109.52
CA ASP A 343 61.89 29.64 -110.01
C ASP A 343 62.70 28.36 -110.24
N ARG A 344 62.68 27.41 -109.30
CA ARG A 344 63.32 26.09 -109.46
C ARG A 344 62.71 25.29 -110.61
N LEU A 345 61.40 25.39 -110.82
CA LEU A 345 60.71 24.73 -111.94
C LEU A 345 61.09 25.38 -113.27
N GLU A 346 61.23 26.71 -113.33
CA GLU A 346 61.68 27.43 -114.52
C GLU A 346 63.14 27.11 -114.84
N GLU A 347 64.02 27.13 -113.83
CA GLU A 347 65.42 26.72 -113.97
C GLU A 347 65.52 25.28 -114.48
N ALA A 348 64.83 24.33 -113.82
CA ALA A 348 64.80 22.94 -114.27
C ALA A 348 64.18 22.80 -115.68
N SER A 349 63.18 23.61 -116.04
CA SER A 349 62.56 23.61 -117.37
C SER A 349 63.51 24.13 -118.45
N THR A 350 64.25 25.21 -118.19
CA THR A 350 65.26 25.74 -119.10
C THR A 350 66.44 24.78 -119.26
N GLU A 351 66.89 24.17 -118.16
CA GLU A 351 67.92 23.13 -118.19
C GLU A 351 67.45 21.89 -118.97
N THR A 352 66.21 21.44 -118.73
CA THR A 352 65.59 20.34 -119.49
C THR A 352 65.51 20.68 -120.98
N THR A 353 65.09 21.90 -121.32
CA THR A 353 64.99 22.35 -122.72
C THR A 353 66.38 22.38 -123.38
N ARG A 354 67.40 22.86 -122.67
CA ARG A 354 68.79 22.87 -123.14
C ARG A 354 69.34 21.46 -123.33
N ALA A 355 69.10 20.56 -122.37
CA ALA A 355 69.51 19.16 -122.46
C ALA A 355 68.81 18.44 -123.61
N VAL A 356 67.52 18.72 -123.86
CA VAL A 356 66.76 18.20 -124.99
C VAL A 356 67.32 18.71 -126.32
N LEU A 357 67.64 20.01 -126.43
CA LEU A 357 68.27 20.57 -127.62
C LEU A 357 69.65 19.95 -127.89
N GLU A 358 70.49 19.80 -126.87
CA GLU A 358 71.79 19.16 -126.99
C GLU A 358 71.66 17.67 -127.39
N ALA A 359 70.72 16.94 -126.79
CA ALA A 359 70.43 15.57 -127.16
C ALA A 359 69.92 15.47 -128.61
N SER A 360 69.08 16.41 -129.04
CA SER A 360 68.59 16.50 -130.43
C SER A 360 69.72 16.82 -131.42
N GLU A 361 70.65 17.72 -131.07
CA GLU A 361 71.83 18.04 -131.87
C GLU A 361 72.75 16.82 -131.99
N ARG A 362 73.05 16.14 -130.86
CA ARG A 362 73.82 14.89 -130.84
C ARG A 362 73.14 13.79 -131.66
N LEU A 363 71.82 13.65 -131.56
CA LEU A 363 71.05 12.70 -132.35
C LEU A 363 71.13 13.03 -133.84
N THR A 364 71.03 14.31 -134.20
CA THR A 364 71.16 14.79 -135.58
C THR A 364 72.56 14.53 -136.13
N GLN A 365 73.61 14.81 -135.35
CA GLN A 365 75.00 14.50 -135.72
C GLN A 365 75.22 12.99 -135.89
N ASN A 366 74.70 12.17 -134.99
CA ASN A 366 74.83 10.71 -135.06
C ASN A 366 74.04 10.14 -136.26
N LEU A 367 72.83 10.64 -136.51
CA LEU A 367 72.06 10.32 -137.71
C LEU A 367 72.81 10.71 -138.98
N ASN A 368 73.33 11.93 -139.06
CA ASN A 368 74.07 12.39 -140.25
C ASN A 368 75.36 11.57 -140.46
N PHE A 369 76.09 11.24 -139.39
CA PHE A 369 77.24 10.34 -139.45
C PHE A 369 76.85 8.94 -139.94
N LYS A 370 75.78 8.35 -139.38
CA LYS A 370 75.32 7.01 -139.79
C LYS A 370 74.76 7.01 -141.20
N THR A 371 74.02 8.04 -141.61
CA THR A 371 73.56 8.24 -142.99
C THR A 371 74.74 8.41 -143.93
N GLY A 372 75.75 9.19 -143.57
CA GLY A 372 76.98 9.34 -144.34
C GLY A 372 77.72 8.01 -144.51
N HIS A 373 77.91 7.26 -143.42
CA HIS A 373 78.55 5.95 -143.46
C HIS A 373 77.74 4.91 -144.24
N VAL A 374 76.40 4.88 -144.08
CA VAL A 374 75.51 4.03 -144.88
C VAL A 374 75.54 4.42 -146.35
N HIS A 375 75.57 5.72 -146.65
CA HIS A 375 75.70 6.20 -148.03
C HIS A 375 77.04 5.77 -148.64
N GLU A 376 78.14 5.86 -147.88
CA GLU A 376 79.46 5.40 -148.29
C GLU A 376 79.49 3.87 -148.51
N GLU A 377 78.94 3.06 -147.60
CA GLU A 377 78.76 1.61 -147.83
C GLU A 377 77.87 1.29 -149.04
N PHE A 378 76.81 2.07 -149.28
CA PHE A 378 75.95 1.89 -150.46
C PHE A 378 76.68 2.26 -151.76
N VAL A 379 77.51 3.31 -151.77
CA VAL A 379 78.35 3.66 -152.92
C VAL A 379 79.38 2.56 -153.15
N GLU A 380 80.05 2.09 -152.09
CA GLU A 380 80.98 0.98 -152.17
C GLU A 380 80.32 -0.33 -152.66
N LEU A 381 79.10 -0.63 -152.19
CA LEU A 381 78.31 -1.77 -152.68
C LEU A 381 77.87 -1.59 -154.13
N THR A 382 77.52 -0.37 -154.54
CA THR A 382 77.12 -0.07 -155.93
C THR A 382 78.31 -0.21 -156.87
N ASP A 383 79.49 0.31 -156.49
CA ASP A 383 80.74 0.08 -157.24
C ASP A 383 81.06 -1.42 -157.32
N ARG A 384 80.90 -2.17 -156.21
CA ARG A 384 81.14 -3.62 -156.17
C ARG A 384 80.13 -4.45 -156.98
N ILE A 385 78.98 -3.89 -157.34
CA ILE A 385 77.98 -4.54 -158.23
C ILE A 385 78.20 -4.15 -159.70
N HIS A 386 78.99 -3.10 -159.98
CA HIS A 386 79.29 -2.63 -161.33
C HIS A 386 80.60 -3.19 -161.92
N ASP A 387 81.42 -3.85 -161.10
CA ASP A 387 82.47 -4.80 -161.49
C ASP A 387 81.91 -6.25 -161.49
#